data_AF-A0A957S2L1-F1
#
_entry.id   AF-A0A957S2L1-F1
#
_cell.length_a   1.000
_cell.length_b   1.000
_cell.length_c   1.000
_cell.angle_alpha   90.00
_cell.angle_beta   90.00
_cell.angle_gamma   90.00
#
_symmetry.space_group_name_H-M   'P 1'
#
loop_
_entity.id
_entity.type
_entity.pdbx_description
1 polymer ?
#
loop_
_entity_poly.entity_id
_entity_poly.type
_entity_poly.pdbx_seq_one_letter_code
_entity_poly.pdbx_strand_id
1 'polypeptide(L)'
;MQKVTCPQCRTVVEINPDAPLCHVCSADLRTLLTPDATTRYFYQRAGDLAAAGQLDKALSEVNRGLSYEDDSDLRLLGAILAKRVGDYTQMRSHVAAIPVDDVLRSEGEWLIRSLQEPAGTIPGLGASKRTSGGAPASKGATPGRNRSPWPVLFGLGALLV
;
A
#
# COMPACT_ATOMS: atom_id res chain seq x y z
N MET A 1 -2.15 -21.49 -0.23
CA MET A 1 -2.32 -22.77 -0.95
C MET A 1 -3.57 -23.46 -0.43
N GLN A 2 -4.32 -24.15 -1.29
CA GLN A 2 -5.57 -24.84 -0.91
C GLN A 2 -5.41 -26.36 -1.11
N LYS A 3 -5.78 -27.14 -0.10
CA LYS A 3 -5.85 -28.61 -0.20
C LYS A 3 -7.19 -29.02 -0.81
N VAL A 4 -7.16 -29.80 -1.88
CA VAL A 4 -8.35 -30.35 -2.54
C VAL A 4 -8.15 -31.82 -2.84
N THR A 5 -9.26 -32.57 -2.91
CA THR A 5 -9.22 -33.96 -3.38
C THR A 5 -9.45 -33.96 -4.88
N CYS A 6 -8.50 -34.50 -5.65
CA CYS A 6 -8.66 -34.63 -7.09
C CYS A 6 -9.83 -35.59 -7.42
N PRO A 7 -10.84 -35.17 -8.19
CA PRO A 7 -11.99 -36.03 -8.50
C PRO A 7 -11.62 -37.20 -9.42
N GLN A 8 -10.51 -37.11 -10.16
CA GLN A 8 -10.07 -38.14 -11.11
C GLN A 8 -9.28 -39.26 -10.44
N CYS A 9 -8.24 -38.93 -9.66
CA CYS A 9 -7.35 -39.93 -9.04
C CYS A 9 -7.60 -40.14 -7.53
N ARG A 10 -8.49 -39.35 -6.92
CA ARG A 10 -8.83 -39.36 -5.47
C ARG A 10 -7.66 -39.01 -4.54
N THR A 11 -6.55 -38.53 -5.07
CA THR A 11 -5.42 -38.04 -4.27
C THR A 11 -5.69 -36.64 -3.75
N VAL A 12 -5.34 -36.39 -2.49
CA VAL A 12 -5.33 -35.03 -1.92
C VAL A 12 -4.10 -34.30 -2.44
N VAL A 13 -4.32 -33.16 -3.08
CA VAL A 13 -3.27 -32.34 -3.68
C VAL A 13 -3.42 -30.88 -3.24
N GLU A 14 -2.29 -30.17 -3.17
CA GLU A 14 -2.28 -28.73 -2.96
C GLU A 14 -2.28 -28.02 -4.30
N ILE A 15 -3.20 -27.07 -4.47
CA ILE A 15 -3.32 -26.25 -5.67
C ILE A 15 -3.31 -24.76 -5.34
N ASN A 16 -3.00 -23.96 -6.35
CA ASN A 16 -3.08 -22.51 -6.34
C ASN A 16 -3.34 -21.99 -7.78
N PRO A 17 -3.59 -20.69 -7.99
CA PRO A 17 -3.86 -20.12 -9.31
C PRO A 17 -2.76 -20.37 -10.37
N ASP A 18 -1.49 -20.48 -9.97
CA ASP A 18 -0.37 -20.70 -10.90
C ASP A 18 -0.08 -22.19 -11.15
N ALA A 19 -0.50 -23.06 -10.23
CA ALA A 19 -0.39 -24.51 -10.34
C ALA A 19 -1.75 -25.17 -10.05
N PRO A 20 -2.72 -25.06 -10.97
CA PRO A 20 -4.07 -25.58 -10.76
C PRO A 20 -4.24 -27.03 -11.20
N LEU A 21 -3.19 -27.66 -11.72
CA LEU A 21 -3.25 -29.04 -12.21
C LEU A 21 -2.92 -30.04 -11.09
N CYS A 22 -3.57 -31.20 -11.12
CA CYS A 22 -3.18 -32.32 -10.28
C CYS A 22 -1.78 -32.82 -10.69
N HIS A 23 -0.82 -32.82 -9.78
CA HIS A 23 0.54 -33.31 -10.06
C HIS A 23 0.63 -34.83 -10.34
N VAL A 24 -0.43 -35.60 -10.04
CA VAL A 24 -0.45 -37.06 -10.23
C VAL A 24 -1.04 -37.45 -11.59
N CYS A 25 -2.17 -36.87 -11.96
CA CYS A 25 -2.92 -37.26 -13.16
C CYS A 25 -3.15 -36.13 -14.16
N SER A 26 -2.54 -34.96 -13.93
CA SER A 26 -2.61 -33.76 -14.77
C SER A 26 -4.03 -33.20 -15.02
N ALA A 27 -5.01 -33.64 -14.24
CA ALA A 27 -6.38 -33.11 -14.32
C ALA A 27 -6.41 -31.63 -13.94
N ASP A 28 -7.21 -30.83 -14.65
CA ASP A 28 -7.43 -29.42 -14.32
C ASP A 28 -8.35 -29.32 -13.09
N LEU A 29 -7.85 -28.70 -12.02
CA LEU A 29 -8.55 -28.48 -10.76
C LEU A 29 -8.87 -27.01 -10.52
N ARG A 30 -8.74 -26.13 -11.52
CA ARG A 30 -9.06 -24.68 -11.40
C ARG A 30 -10.44 -24.43 -10.80
N THR A 31 -11.43 -25.22 -11.17
CA THR A 31 -12.81 -25.09 -10.70
C THR A 31 -12.98 -25.39 -9.21
N LEU A 32 -11.97 -25.99 -8.56
CA LEU A 32 -11.95 -26.27 -7.13
C LEU A 32 -11.27 -25.15 -6.32
N LEU A 33 -10.68 -24.14 -6.97
CA LEU A 33 -10.15 -22.96 -6.29
C LEU A 33 -11.32 -22.11 -5.79
N THR A 34 -11.32 -21.84 -4.48
CA THR A 34 -12.30 -20.91 -3.89
C THR A 34 -11.88 -19.46 -4.13
N PRO A 35 -12.84 -18.51 -4.18
CA PRO A 35 -12.53 -17.09 -4.24
C PRO A 35 -11.60 -16.64 -3.11
N ASP A 36 -11.91 -16.98 -1.85
CA ASP A 36 -11.07 -16.64 -0.69
C ASP A 36 -9.63 -17.17 -0.79
N ALA A 37 -9.45 -18.42 -1.23
CA ALA A 37 -8.11 -18.97 -1.43
C ALA A 37 -7.35 -18.27 -2.56
N THR A 38 -8.07 -17.83 -3.60
CA THR A 38 -7.51 -17.10 -4.74
C THR A 38 -7.06 -15.71 -4.32
N THR A 39 -7.94 -14.95 -3.67
CA THR A 39 -7.65 -13.62 -3.12
C THR A 39 -6.47 -13.67 -2.16
N ARG A 40 -6.48 -14.59 -1.19
CA ARG A 40 -5.39 -14.75 -0.21
C ARG A 40 -4.05 -15.06 -0.88
N TYR A 41 -4.05 -15.90 -1.93
CA TYR A 41 -2.85 -16.21 -2.68
C TYR A 41 -2.22 -14.97 -3.32
N PHE A 42 -3.02 -14.18 -4.05
CA PHE A 42 -2.52 -12.98 -4.72
C PHE A 42 -2.12 -11.89 -3.74
N TYR A 43 -2.88 -11.71 -2.65
CA TYR A 43 -2.55 -10.76 -1.60
C TYR A 43 -1.19 -11.06 -0.99
N GLN A 44 -0.97 -12.31 -0.57
CA GLN A 44 0.28 -12.73 0.05
C GLN A 44 1.46 -12.61 -0.92
N ARG A 45 1.30 -13.09 -2.16
CA ARG A 45 2.35 -13.02 -3.18
C ARG A 45 2.73 -11.59 -3.54
N ALA A 46 1.76 -10.69 -3.68
CA ALA A 46 2.03 -9.27 -3.90
C ALA A 46 2.75 -8.64 -2.69
N GLY A 47 2.35 -9.00 -1.47
CA GLY A 47 3.03 -8.59 -0.23
C GLY A 47 4.49 -9.01 -0.19
N ASP A 48 4.78 -10.27 -0.52
CA ASP A 48 6.15 -10.81 -0.56
C ASP A 48 7.02 -10.09 -1.59
N LEU A 49 6.49 -9.83 -2.79
CA LEU A 49 7.18 -9.07 -3.83
C LEU A 49 7.43 -7.62 -3.41
N ALA A 50 6.46 -6.99 -2.75
CA ALA A 50 6.58 -5.62 -2.27
C ALA A 50 7.61 -5.51 -1.13
N ALA A 51 7.67 -6.52 -0.25
CA ALA A 51 8.69 -6.64 0.80
C ALA A 51 10.08 -6.84 0.20
N ALA A 52 10.19 -7.56 -0.92
CA ALA A 52 11.42 -7.70 -1.70
C ALA A 52 11.78 -6.45 -2.54
N GLY A 53 11.02 -5.36 -2.43
CA GLY A 53 11.24 -4.12 -3.18
C GLY A 53 10.82 -4.17 -4.65
N GLN A 54 10.19 -5.26 -5.09
CA GLN A 54 9.76 -5.48 -6.47
C GLN A 54 8.34 -4.90 -6.70
N LEU A 55 8.20 -3.59 -6.55
CA LEU A 55 6.88 -2.93 -6.52
C LEU A 55 6.07 -3.10 -7.81
N ASP A 56 6.70 -2.99 -8.98
CA ASP A 56 6.00 -3.18 -10.27
C ASP A 56 5.46 -4.61 -10.42
N LYS A 57 6.23 -5.60 -9.95
CA LYS A 57 5.79 -7.01 -9.96
C LYS A 57 4.66 -7.24 -8.97
N ALA A 58 4.76 -6.66 -7.77
CA ALA A 58 3.70 -6.74 -6.77
C ALA A 58 2.38 -6.17 -7.30
N LEU A 59 2.43 -5.00 -7.94
CA LEU A 59 1.27 -4.36 -8.54
C LEU A 59 0.71 -5.20 -9.71
N SER A 60 1.57 -5.79 -10.53
CA SER A 60 1.16 -6.72 -11.58
C SER A 60 0.48 -7.97 -11.03
N GLU A 61 0.94 -8.51 -9.90
CA GLU A 61 0.29 -9.66 -9.25
C GLU A 61 -1.08 -9.29 -8.67
N VAL A 62 -1.23 -8.10 -8.07
CA VAL A 62 -2.55 -7.61 -7.63
C VAL A 62 -3.50 -7.49 -8.82
N ASN A 63 -3.06 -6.88 -9.91
CA ASN A 63 -3.89 -6.75 -11.12
C ASN A 63 -4.25 -8.11 -11.72
N ARG A 64 -3.35 -9.10 -11.63
CA ARG A 64 -3.67 -10.48 -12.01
C ARG A 64 -4.74 -11.05 -11.09
N GLY A 65 -4.62 -10.89 -9.77
CA GLY A 65 -5.63 -11.34 -8.81
C GLY A 65 -7.01 -10.73 -9.04
N LEU A 66 -7.07 -9.43 -9.33
CA LEU A 66 -8.31 -8.70 -9.64
C LEU A 66 -8.98 -9.17 -10.95
N SER A 67 -8.26 -9.87 -11.83
CA SER A 67 -8.85 -10.52 -13.00
C SER A 67 -9.53 -11.86 -12.68
N TYR A 68 -9.24 -12.46 -11.51
CA TYR A 68 -9.92 -13.65 -11.00
C TYR A 68 -11.12 -13.30 -10.13
N GLU A 69 -10.91 -12.40 -9.17
CA GLU A 69 -11.93 -11.99 -8.19
C GLU A 69 -11.81 -10.49 -7.93
N ASP A 70 -12.93 -9.76 -8.01
CA ASP A 70 -12.95 -8.34 -7.67
C ASP A 70 -13.12 -8.19 -6.15
N ASP A 71 -12.01 -7.91 -5.48
CA ASP A 71 -11.93 -7.95 -4.02
C ASP A 71 -11.39 -6.63 -3.46
N SER A 72 -12.06 -6.11 -2.43
CA SER A 72 -11.74 -4.80 -1.82
C SER A 72 -10.36 -4.77 -1.16
N ASP A 73 -9.90 -5.86 -0.54
CA ASP A 73 -8.57 -5.95 0.06
C ASP A 73 -7.49 -5.87 -1.02
N LEU A 74 -7.67 -6.60 -2.13
CA LEU A 74 -6.77 -6.51 -3.29
C LEU A 74 -6.80 -5.13 -3.93
N ARG A 75 -7.97 -4.48 -4.05
CA ARG A 75 -8.06 -3.11 -4.54
C ARG A 75 -7.28 -2.14 -3.66
N LEU A 76 -7.43 -2.21 -2.33
CA LEU A 76 -6.71 -1.33 -1.42
C LEU A 76 -5.20 -1.57 -1.48
N LEU A 77 -4.76 -2.84 -1.52
CA LEU A 77 -3.34 -3.17 -1.70
C LEU A 77 -2.80 -2.61 -3.02
N GLY A 78 -3.54 -2.76 -4.12
CA GLY A 78 -3.21 -2.20 -5.42
C GLY A 78 -3.06 -0.68 -5.38
N ALA A 79 -3.96 0.02 -4.69
CA ALA A 79 -3.87 1.46 -4.49
C ALA A 79 -2.58 1.84 -3.73
N ILE A 80 -2.28 1.16 -2.62
CA ILE A 80 -1.06 1.41 -1.82
C ILE A 80 0.19 1.19 -2.68
N LEU A 81 0.24 0.11 -3.45
CA LEU A 81 1.39 -0.19 -4.32
C LEU A 81 1.53 0.82 -5.47
N ALA A 82 0.43 1.18 -6.14
CA ALA A 82 0.44 2.20 -7.19
C ALA A 82 0.94 3.57 -6.67
N LYS A 83 0.53 3.97 -5.45
CA LYS A 83 1.08 5.16 -4.78
C LYS A 83 2.60 5.06 -4.60
N ARG A 84 3.10 3.90 -4.13
CA ARG A 84 4.54 3.70 -3.90
C ARG A 84 5.36 3.73 -5.19
N VAL A 85 4.80 3.29 -6.31
CA VAL A 85 5.42 3.37 -7.64
C VAL A 85 5.32 4.79 -8.24
N GLY A 86 4.40 5.61 -7.73
CA GLY A 86 4.14 6.98 -8.21
C GLY A 86 3.05 7.07 -9.27
N ASP A 87 2.35 5.97 -9.57
CA ASP A 87 1.20 5.97 -10.46
C ASP A 87 -0.08 6.36 -9.71
N TYR A 88 -0.26 7.67 -9.53
CA TYR A 88 -1.42 8.21 -8.84
C TYR A 88 -2.73 8.04 -9.63
N THR A 89 -2.67 7.81 -10.94
CA THR A 89 -3.87 7.57 -11.76
C THR A 89 -4.41 6.18 -11.45
N GLN A 90 -3.54 5.17 -11.50
CA GLN A 90 -3.90 3.81 -11.14
C GLN A 90 -4.31 3.70 -9.67
N MET A 91 -3.61 4.40 -8.76
CA MET A 91 -4.01 4.49 -7.35
C MET A 91 -5.46 4.95 -7.19
N ARG A 92 -5.85 6.06 -7.82
CA ARG A 92 -7.23 6.58 -7.74
C ARG A 92 -8.24 5.61 -8.37
N SER A 93 -7.86 4.94 -9.46
CA SER A 93 -8.71 3.94 -10.10
C SER A 93 -9.01 2.76 -9.18
N HIS A 94 -8.01 2.27 -8.42
CA HIS A 94 -8.21 1.19 -7.47
C HIS A 94 -9.15 1.60 -6.33
N VAL A 95 -8.93 2.79 -5.74
CA VAL A 95 -9.82 3.31 -4.68
C VAL A 95 -11.24 3.48 -5.18
N ALA A 96 -11.43 4.03 -6.39
CA ALA A 96 -12.74 4.22 -6.99
C ALA A 96 -13.51 2.92 -7.25
N ALA A 97 -12.82 1.80 -7.42
CA ALA A 97 -13.42 0.48 -7.61
C ALA A 97 -13.84 -0.20 -6.30
N ILE A 98 -13.38 0.28 -5.13
CA ILE A 98 -13.87 -0.22 -3.83
C ILE A 98 -15.32 0.24 -3.65
N PRO A 99 -16.27 -0.67 -3.36
CA PRO A 99 -17.67 -0.31 -3.13
C PRO A 99 -17.83 0.75 -2.04
N VAL A 100 -18.82 1.62 -2.20
CA VAL A 100 -19.00 2.78 -1.29
C VAL A 100 -19.38 2.35 0.13
N ASP A 101 -20.08 1.23 0.25
CA ASP A 101 -20.53 0.61 1.50
C ASP A 101 -19.50 -0.33 2.14
N ASP A 102 -18.36 -0.57 1.47
CA ASP A 102 -17.28 -1.37 2.00
C ASP A 102 -16.52 -0.63 3.12
N VAL A 103 -16.12 -1.37 4.16
CA VAL A 103 -15.37 -0.82 5.29
C VAL A 103 -14.03 -0.20 4.87
N LEU A 104 -13.40 -0.74 3.83
CA LEU A 104 -12.11 -0.27 3.29
C LEU A 104 -12.22 0.97 2.43
N ARG A 105 -13.45 1.38 2.07
CA ARG A 105 -13.67 2.59 1.28
C ARG A 105 -13.05 3.82 1.94
N SER A 106 -13.27 3.95 3.24
CA SER A 106 -12.77 5.07 4.05
C SER A 106 -11.23 5.15 4.06
N GLU A 107 -10.55 4.01 4.12
CA GLU A 107 -9.10 3.89 4.05
C GLU A 107 -8.56 4.28 2.67
N GLY A 108 -9.23 3.85 1.60
CA GLY A 108 -8.90 4.28 0.24
C GLY A 108 -9.04 5.79 0.04
N GLU A 109 -10.10 6.40 0.58
CA GLU A 109 -10.30 7.85 0.52
C GLU A 109 -9.28 8.62 1.36
N TRP A 110 -8.90 8.08 2.52
CA TRP A 110 -7.80 8.62 3.30
C TRP A 110 -6.49 8.61 2.50
N LEU A 111 -6.20 7.54 1.75
CA LEU A 111 -5.02 7.46 0.89
C LEU A 111 -4.99 8.59 -0.15
N ILE A 112 -6.13 8.92 -0.76
CA ILE A 112 -6.23 10.05 -1.71
C ILE A 112 -5.95 11.39 -1.01
N ARG A 113 -6.56 11.63 0.16
CA ARG A 113 -6.35 12.87 0.93
C ARG A 113 -4.92 13.04 1.39
N SER A 114 -4.23 11.94 1.73
CA SER A 114 -2.82 11.97 2.15
C SER A 114 -1.86 12.51 1.07
N LEU A 115 -2.26 12.56 -0.20
CA LEU A 115 -1.49 13.20 -1.28
C LEU A 115 -1.65 14.71 -1.31
N GLN A 116 -2.73 15.23 -0.73
CA GLN A 116 -3.08 16.64 -0.75
C GLN A 116 -2.53 17.40 0.46
N GLU A 117 -2.04 16.70 1.48
CA GLU A 117 -1.35 17.37 2.58
C GLU A 117 -0.03 17.94 2.04
N PRO A 118 0.09 19.27 1.90
CA PRO A 118 1.37 19.85 1.54
C PRO A 118 2.35 19.48 2.65
N ALA A 119 3.54 19.01 2.28
CA ALA A 119 4.66 18.87 3.19
C ALA A 119 4.91 20.22 3.89
N GLY A 120 4.32 20.39 5.08
CA GLY A 120 4.54 21.48 6.03
C GLY A 120 4.62 22.90 5.45
N THR A 121 3.49 23.51 5.06
CA THR A 121 3.29 24.89 5.52
C THR A 121 2.79 24.78 6.94
N ILE A 122 3.68 24.95 7.92
CA ILE A 122 3.31 25.08 9.34
C ILE A 122 2.43 26.34 9.46
N PRO A 123 1.13 26.25 9.79
CA PRO A 123 0.29 27.43 9.99
C PRO A 123 0.56 27.98 11.39
N GLY A 124 1.50 28.93 11.48
CA GLY A 124 1.91 29.51 12.76
C GLY A 124 2.74 30.79 12.69
N LEU A 125 3.00 31.35 11.51
CA LEU A 125 3.55 32.70 11.36
C LEU A 125 2.51 33.57 10.65
N GLY A 126 1.88 34.40 11.47
CA GLY A 126 0.59 35.02 11.21
C GLY A 126 0.55 35.98 10.04
N ALA A 127 -0.60 35.96 9.38
CA ALA A 127 -1.13 37.13 8.70
C ALA A 127 -1.29 38.26 9.72
N SER A 128 -0.51 39.34 9.57
CA SER A 128 -0.87 40.65 10.14
C SER A 128 -1.14 41.64 9.02
N LYS A 129 -2.24 42.36 9.22
CA LYS A 129 -2.97 43.24 8.31
C LYS A 129 -2.12 44.42 7.79
N ARG A 130 -2.55 44.92 6.62
CA ARG A 130 -2.08 46.08 5.84
C ARG A 130 -2.14 47.44 6.58
N THR A 131 -1.28 48.37 6.09
CA THR A 131 -1.31 49.88 6.11
C THR A 131 -1.16 50.56 7.49
N SER A 132 -0.38 51.62 7.74
CA SER A 132 0.12 52.76 6.93
C SER A 132 1.25 53.50 7.70
N GLY A 133 2.21 54.11 6.98
CA GLY A 133 2.92 55.34 7.40
C GLY A 133 4.22 55.23 8.22
N GLY A 134 5.33 55.74 7.66
CA GLY A 134 6.49 56.23 8.42
C GLY A 134 7.77 55.38 8.33
N ALA A 135 8.80 55.90 7.65
CA ALA A 135 10.20 55.47 7.72
C ALA A 135 11.03 56.56 8.42
N PRO A 136 12.34 56.38 8.68
CA PRO A 136 13.06 55.22 9.25
C PRO A 136 14.02 55.66 10.39
N ALA A 137 14.58 54.73 11.19
CA ALA A 137 15.97 54.83 11.69
C ALA A 137 16.47 53.64 12.54
N SER A 138 17.69 53.23 12.19
CA SER A 138 18.80 52.78 13.05
C SER A 138 19.05 51.27 13.30
N LYS A 139 20.13 50.81 12.63
CA LYS A 139 21.35 50.15 13.12
C LYS A 139 21.25 48.92 14.04
N GLY A 140 21.89 47.82 13.60
CA GLY A 140 22.67 46.96 14.51
C GLY A 140 22.81 45.47 14.14
N ALA A 141 23.97 45.12 13.59
CA ALA A 141 24.72 43.85 13.76
C ALA A 141 24.19 42.49 13.23
N THR A 142 25.01 41.87 12.37
CA THR A 142 25.10 40.46 11.95
C THR A 142 26.26 39.75 12.72
N PRO A 143 26.60 38.45 12.51
CA PRO A 143 25.84 37.18 12.49
C PRO A 143 26.41 36.13 13.50
N GLY A 144 25.69 35.04 13.80
CA GLY A 144 26.25 33.96 14.64
C GLY A 144 25.47 32.63 14.73
N ARG A 145 25.75 31.73 13.78
CA ARG A 145 25.81 30.24 13.85
C ARG A 145 24.87 29.44 14.79
N ASN A 146 23.90 28.76 14.14
CA ASN A 146 23.76 27.30 14.00
C ASN A 146 24.16 26.37 15.17
N ARG A 147 23.19 25.63 15.74
CA ARG A 147 23.08 24.14 15.66
C ARG A 147 21.92 23.60 16.50
N SER A 148 20.96 22.98 15.82
CA SER A 148 20.14 21.85 16.32
C SER A 148 21.07 20.62 16.56
N PRO A 149 20.67 19.55 17.27
CA PRO A 149 19.54 18.72 16.84
C PRO A 149 18.72 18.03 17.96
N TRP A 150 17.65 17.43 17.47
CA TRP A 150 16.63 16.66 18.14
C TRP A 150 17.19 15.35 18.72
N PRO A 151 16.61 14.80 19.80
CA PRO A 151 17.01 13.50 20.31
C PRO A 151 16.54 12.38 19.37
N VAL A 152 17.50 11.60 18.89
CA VAL A 152 17.33 10.32 18.23
C VAL A 152 17.12 9.27 19.34
N LEU A 153 15.92 8.72 19.47
CA LEU A 153 15.69 7.55 20.33
C LEU A 153 15.79 6.28 19.46
N PHE A 154 17.02 5.80 19.28
CA PHE A 154 17.29 4.40 19.00
C PHE A 154 17.48 3.68 20.33
N GLY A 155 16.60 2.73 20.64
CA GLY A 155 16.74 1.80 21.75
C GLY A 155 16.83 0.37 21.24
N LEU A 156 18.05 -0.02 20.83
CA LEU A 156 18.48 -1.42 20.72
C LEU A 156 18.62 -1.98 22.14
N GLY A 157 17.90 -3.05 22.45
CA GLY A 157 18.04 -3.78 23.71
C GLY A 157 18.14 -5.27 23.43
N ALA A 158 19.37 -5.73 23.20
CA ALA A 158 19.74 -7.14 23.18
C ALA A 158 20.34 -7.55 24.53
N LEU A 159 20.06 -8.79 24.92
CA LEU A 159 20.78 -9.68 25.84
C LEU A 159 20.74 -9.44 27.36
N LEU A 160 20.17 -10.44 28.06
CA LEU A 160 20.77 -11.30 29.11
C LEU A 160 19.72 -11.66 30.17
N VAL A 161 19.35 -12.94 30.28
CA VAL A 161 19.78 -13.93 31.30
C VAL A 161 19.30 -15.32 30.83
#